data_AF-A0A0R3UL41-F1
#
_entry.id   AF-A0A0R3UL41-F1
#
_cell.length_a   1.000
_cell.length_b   1.000
_cell.length_c   1.000
_cell.angle_alpha   90.00
_cell.angle_beta   90.00
_cell.angle_gamma   90.00
#
_symmetry.space_group_name_H-M   'P 1'
#
loop_
_entity.id
_entity.type
_entity.pdbx_description
1 polymer ?
#
loop_
_entity_poly.entity_id
_entity_poly.type
_entity_poly.pdbx_seq_one_letter_code
_entity_poly.pdbx_strand_id
1 'polypeptide(L)'
;MQRLTLRRRLSYNTNSNKRQKVKTPGGKLVYIYQKKRGTFPKCGDCKRKLAGIKPSRPMTRARMSKRLKTVSRTYGGSRCHACVRSRILRSFLMEEQKVLKQILREKRKERIKQAVEKRKAAAKEEKKAAAADAKSKK
;
A
#
# COMPACT_ATOMS: atom_id res chain seq x y z
N MET A 1 3.58 -47.40 32.96
CA MET A 1 3.28 -46.13 32.26
C MET A 1 2.54 -45.19 33.22
N GLN A 2 3.01 -43.96 33.46
CA GLN A 2 2.38 -43.05 34.43
C GLN A 2 1.15 -42.34 33.82
N ARG A 3 -0.04 -42.50 34.44
CA ARG A 3 -1.26 -41.78 34.06
C ARG A 3 -1.23 -40.36 34.59
N LEU A 4 -1.84 -39.41 33.87
CA LEU A 4 -1.85 -37.99 34.20
C LEU A 4 -3.26 -37.42 34.25
N THR A 5 -3.52 -36.58 35.23
CA THR A 5 -4.78 -35.86 35.40
C THR A 5 -4.69 -34.42 34.87
N LEU A 6 -5.80 -33.91 34.37
CA LEU A 6 -5.89 -32.52 33.91
C LEU A 6 -5.98 -31.59 35.12
N ARG A 7 -5.30 -30.45 35.06
CA ARG A 7 -5.29 -29.46 36.16
C ARG A 7 -6.36 -28.38 36.00
N ARG A 8 -7.04 -28.32 34.84
CA ARG A 8 -8.16 -27.42 34.54
C ARG A 8 -9.45 -28.21 34.42
N ARG A 9 -10.56 -27.56 34.74
CA ARG A 9 -11.92 -28.11 34.60
C ARG A 9 -12.25 -28.58 33.18
N LEU A 10 -11.71 -27.93 32.15
CA LEU A 10 -11.96 -28.30 30.75
C LEU A 10 -11.29 -29.64 30.39
N SER A 11 -12.10 -30.67 30.16
CA SER A 11 -11.68 -32.04 29.86
C SER A 11 -11.33 -32.27 28.38
N TYR A 12 -12.02 -31.59 27.47
CA TYR A 12 -11.94 -31.83 26.03
C TYR A 12 -10.60 -31.43 25.39
N ASN A 13 -10.23 -32.13 24.30
CA ASN A 13 -9.03 -31.85 23.50
C ASN A 13 -9.27 -30.76 22.46
N THR A 14 -9.32 -29.51 22.91
CA THR A 14 -9.52 -28.34 22.03
C THR A 14 -8.21 -27.59 21.77
N ASN A 15 -8.20 -26.74 20.74
CA ASN A 15 -7.05 -25.90 20.40
C ASN A 15 -6.61 -24.94 21.52
N SER A 16 -7.52 -24.52 22.41
CA SER A 16 -7.20 -23.73 23.61
C SER A 16 -6.65 -24.58 24.75
N ASN A 17 -6.91 -25.88 24.74
CA ASN A 17 -6.58 -26.84 25.79
C ASN A 17 -5.43 -27.78 25.38
N LYS A 18 -4.52 -27.32 24.51
CA LYS A 18 -3.31 -28.07 24.17
C LYS A 18 -2.38 -28.15 25.39
N ARG A 19 -1.76 -29.32 25.56
CA ARG A 19 -1.03 -29.72 26.76
C ARG A 19 0.30 -30.33 26.38
N GLN A 20 1.33 -30.08 27.19
CA GLN A 20 2.63 -30.73 27.09
C GLN A 20 2.88 -31.53 28.36
N LYS A 21 3.37 -32.77 28.21
CA LYS A 21 3.85 -33.58 29.33
C LYS A 21 5.28 -33.13 29.65
N VAL A 22 5.52 -32.69 30.88
CA VAL A 22 6.83 -32.20 31.33
C VAL A 22 7.18 -32.90 32.63
N LYS A 23 8.45 -33.31 32.78
CA LYS A 23 9.00 -33.79 34.06
C LYS A 23 9.32 -32.57 34.92
N THR A 24 8.74 -32.50 36.10
CA THR A 24 9.10 -31.46 37.08
C THR A 24 10.43 -31.80 37.75
N PRO A 25 11.12 -30.82 38.37
CA PRO A 25 12.34 -31.08 39.13
C PRO A 25 12.20 -32.18 40.20
N GLY A 26 11.03 -32.29 40.83
CA GLY A 26 10.72 -33.37 41.78
C GLY A 26 10.39 -34.73 41.16
N GLY A 27 10.75 -34.96 39.88
CA GLY A 27 10.60 -36.25 39.20
C GLY A 27 9.18 -36.64 38.77
N LYS A 28 8.17 -35.79 39.01
CA LYS A 28 6.77 -36.08 38.67
C LYS A 28 6.45 -35.63 37.23
N LEU A 29 5.74 -36.46 36.47
CA LEU A 29 5.17 -36.04 35.18
C LEU A 29 3.91 -35.20 35.42
N VAL A 30 3.83 -34.04 34.78
CA VAL A 30 2.69 -33.10 34.92
C VAL A 30 2.32 -32.49 33.56
N TYR A 31 1.04 -32.16 33.38
CA TYR A 31 0.59 -31.36 32.23
C TYR A 31 0.84 -29.86 32.44
N ILE A 32 1.49 -29.24 31.45
CA ILE A 32 1.59 -27.79 31.30
C ILE A 32 0.72 -27.35 30.12
N TYR A 33 -0.14 -26.35 30.35
CA TYR A 33 -1.04 -25.83 29.31
C TYR A 33 -0.31 -24.85 28.41
N GLN A 34 -0.30 -25.15 27.11
CA GLN A 34 0.29 -24.27 26.12
C GLN A 34 -0.74 -23.24 25.65
N LYS A 35 -0.29 -22.00 25.42
CA LYS A 35 -1.11 -20.96 24.79
C LYS A 35 -1.22 -21.24 23.29
N LYS A 36 -2.32 -20.79 22.66
CA LYS A 36 -2.46 -20.82 21.19
C LYS A 36 -1.26 -20.10 20.53
N ARG A 37 -0.79 -20.63 19.40
CA ARG A 37 0.30 -20.02 18.63
C ARG A 37 -0.13 -18.63 18.12
N GLY A 38 0.80 -17.67 18.14
CA GLY A 38 0.57 -16.35 17.55
C GLY A 38 0.50 -16.43 16.03
N THR A 39 -0.30 -15.56 15.42
CA THR A 39 -0.39 -15.47 13.96
C THR A 39 0.75 -14.60 13.42
N PHE A 40 1.23 -14.95 12.22
CA PHE A 40 2.18 -14.12 11.49
C PHE A 40 1.46 -12.92 10.88
N PRO A 41 1.98 -11.68 11.05
CA PRO A 41 1.48 -10.52 10.34
C PRO A 41 1.65 -10.70 8.82
N LYS A 42 0.59 -10.38 8.07
CA LYS A 42 0.55 -10.49 6.61
C LYS A 42 0.54 -9.10 5.98
N CYS A 43 1.07 -9.00 4.77
CA CYS A 43 1.01 -7.78 3.96
C CYS A 43 -0.44 -7.49 3.55
N GLY A 44 -0.85 -6.22 3.61
CA GLY A 44 -2.20 -5.81 3.19
C GLY A 44 -2.50 -5.99 1.70
N ASP A 45 -1.52 -5.85 0.81
CA ASP A 45 -1.74 -6.01 -0.65
C ASP A 45 -1.65 -7.49 -1.05
N CYS A 46 -0.47 -8.08 -0.84
CA CYS A 46 -0.13 -9.38 -1.40
C CYS A 46 -0.31 -10.55 -0.42
N LYS A 47 -0.78 -10.30 0.81
CA LYS A 47 -1.04 -11.30 1.86
C LYS A 47 0.17 -12.19 2.26
N ARG A 48 1.37 -11.88 1.75
CA ARG A 48 2.65 -12.50 2.11
C ARG A 48 2.97 -12.28 3.59
N LYS A 49 3.67 -13.23 4.22
CA LYS A 49 4.15 -13.06 5.60
C LYS A 49 5.16 -11.90 5.66
N LEU A 50 5.04 -11.03 6.65
CA LEU A 50 5.97 -9.92 6.85
C LEU A 50 7.21 -10.39 7.62
N ALA A 51 8.37 -10.25 6.98
CA ALA A 51 9.67 -10.52 7.61
C ALA A 51 10.03 -9.46 8.66
N GLY A 52 10.79 -9.86 9.67
CA GLY A 52 11.27 -8.97 10.74
C GLY A 52 10.24 -8.63 11.82
N ILE A 53 9.03 -9.19 11.79
CA ILE A 53 8.00 -8.96 12.82
C ILE A 53 7.73 -10.23 13.60
N LYS A 54 7.77 -10.14 14.93
CA LYS A 54 7.56 -11.30 15.81
C LYS A 54 6.09 -11.73 15.80
N PRO A 55 5.77 -13.01 15.50
CA PRO A 55 4.40 -13.52 15.58
C PRO A 55 3.93 -13.49 17.04
N SER A 56 2.70 -13.03 17.25
CA SER A 56 2.18 -12.79 18.60
C SER A 56 0.65 -12.86 18.63
N ARG A 57 0.09 -13.10 19.81
CA ARG A 57 -1.35 -12.94 20.07
C ARG A 57 -1.66 -11.47 20.37
N PRO A 58 -2.90 -10.99 20.18
CA PRO A 58 -3.27 -9.60 20.43
C PRO A 58 -2.84 -9.08 21.82
N MET A 59 -3.15 -9.83 22.87
CA MET A 59 -2.78 -9.45 24.25
C MET A 59 -1.26 -9.37 24.47
N THR A 60 -0.50 -10.32 23.91
CA THR A 60 0.97 -10.28 23.99
C THR A 60 1.54 -9.15 23.13
N ARG A 61 0.91 -8.84 22.00
CA ARG A 61 1.35 -7.78 21.07
C ARG A 61 1.21 -6.40 21.67
N ALA A 62 0.17 -6.17 22.48
CA ALA A 62 0.02 -4.94 23.25
C ALA A 62 1.24 -4.68 24.15
N ARG A 63 1.73 -5.73 24.83
CA ARG A 63 2.85 -5.66 25.78
C ARG A 63 4.25 -5.66 25.15
N MET A 64 4.39 -6.00 23.87
CA MET A 64 5.70 -6.01 23.20
C MET A 64 6.22 -4.60 22.91
N SER A 65 7.53 -4.43 22.83
CA SER A 65 8.15 -3.19 22.37
C SER A 65 7.88 -2.92 20.89
N LYS A 66 7.97 -1.65 20.47
CA LYS A 66 7.71 -1.21 19.08
C LYS A 66 8.65 -1.88 18.07
N ARG A 67 9.93 -2.04 18.42
CA ARG A 67 10.96 -2.68 17.58
C ARG A 67 10.58 -4.08 17.10
N LEU A 68 9.86 -4.84 17.93
CA LEU A 68 9.42 -6.20 17.58
C LEU A 68 8.14 -6.24 16.72
N LYS A 69 7.42 -5.11 16.63
CA LYS A 69 6.11 -5.00 15.97
C LYS A 69 6.18 -4.44 14.55
N THR A 70 7.24 -3.71 14.22
CA THR A 70 7.37 -2.92 12.97
C THR A 70 8.78 -3.02 12.40
N VAL A 71 8.94 -2.56 11.14
CA VAL A 71 10.25 -2.39 10.48
C VAL A 71 10.47 -0.89 10.22
N SER A 72 11.71 -0.41 10.30
CA SER A 72 12.11 0.99 10.09
C SER A 72 12.07 1.40 8.61
N ARG A 73 10.86 1.52 8.05
CA ARG A 73 10.61 2.06 6.71
C ARG A 73 9.17 2.57 6.59
N THR A 74 8.85 3.27 5.52
CA THR A 74 7.46 3.65 5.21
C THR A 74 6.56 2.42 5.08
N TYR A 75 5.37 2.52 5.66
CA TYR A 75 4.41 1.41 5.78
C TYR A 75 4.98 0.13 6.45
N GLY A 76 6.03 0.26 7.26
CA GLY A 76 6.58 -0.82 8.06
C GLY A 76 5.52 -1.44 8.97
N GLY A 77 5.46 -2.77 9.03
CA GLY A 77 4.45 -3.46 9.82
C GLY A 77 3.13 -3.78 9.09
N SER A 78 2.85 -3.09 7.98
CA SER A 78 1.63 -3.29 7.17
C SER A 78 1.93 -3.83 5.77
N ARG A 79 3.03 -3.37 5.15
CA ARG A 79 3.38 -3.68 3.76
C ARG A 79 4.76 -4.33 3.63
N CYS A 80 4.91 -5.21 2.65
CA CYS A 80 6.20 -5.79 2.28
C CYS A 80 7.01 -4.81 1.41
N HIS A 81 8.33 -5.00 1.35
CA HIS A 81 9.23 -4.12 0.60
C HIS A 81 8.85 -4.01 -0.89
N ALA A 82 8.44 -5.11 -1.52
CA ALA A 82 8.04 -5.12 -2.93
C ALA A 82 6.80 -4.26 -3.18
N CYS A 83 5.78 -4.33 -2.31
CA CYS A 83 4.58 -3.51 -2.43
C CYS A 83 4.83 -2.03 -2.10
N VAL A 84 5.77 -1.73 -1.20
CA VAL A 84 6.18 -0.34 -0.93
C VAL A 84 6.90 0.23 -2.15
N ARG A 85 7.83 -0.51 -2.77
CA ARG A 85 8.51 -0.10 -4.00
C ARG A 85 7.52 0.18 -5.13
N SER A 86 6.57 -0.72 -5.37
CA SER A 86 5.59 -0.53 -6.44
C SER A 86 4.66 0.66 -6.19
N ARG A 87 4.32 0.96 -4.92
CA ARG A 87 3.56 2.17 -4.55
C ARG A 87 4.34 3.43 -4.88
N ILE A 88 5.61 3.51 -4.48
CA ILE A 88 6.47 4.68 -4.74
C ILE A 88 6.64 4.92 -6.25
N LEU A 89 6.97 3.85 -7.00
CA LEU A 89 7.14 3.97 -8.45
C LEU A 89 5.84 4.34 -9.16
N ARG A 90 4.71 3.74 -8.75
CA ARG A 90 3.41 4.07 -9.33
C ARG A 90 3.02 5.52 -9.05
N SER A 91 3.19 6.00 -7.82
CA SER A 91 2.85 7.40 -7.50
C SER A 91 3.71 8.37 -8.29
N PHE A 92 5.01 8.10 -8.40
CA PHE A 92 5.93 8.93 -9.17
C PHE A 92 5.55 8.97 -10.65
N LEU A 93 5.48 7.81 -11.32
CA LEU A 93 5.19 7.76 -12.76
C LEU A 93 3.82 8.32 -13.12
N MET A 94 2.82 8.15 -12.24
CA MET A 94 1.48 8.70 -12.48
C MET A 94 1.47 10.22 -12.37
N GLU A 95 2.20 10.79 -11.42
CA GLU A 95 2.29 12.24 -11.31
C GLU A 95 3.07 12.85 -12.48
N GLU A 96 4.18 12.23 -12.90
CA GLU A 96 4.93 12.65 -14.10
C GLU A 96 4.06 12.60 -15.36
N GLN A 97 3.33 11.50 -15.59
CA GLN A 97 2.41 11.39 -16.72
C GLN A 97 1.29 12.43 -16.67
N LYS A 98 0.82 12.81 -15.48
CA LYS A 98 -0.22 13.81 -15.29
C LYS A 98 0.29 15.20 -15.62
N VAL A 99 1.48 15.57 -15.17
CA VAL A 99 2.14 16.85 -15.49
C VAL A 99 2.41 16.94 -16.99
N LEU A 100 2.97 15.89 -17.61
CA LEU A 100 3.21 15.85 -19.06
C LEU A 100 1.91 16.02 -19.86
N LYS A 101 0.81 15.38 -19.43
CA LYS A 101 -0.50 15.53 -20.06
C LYS A 101 -1.03 16.97 -19.93
N GLN A 102 -0.79 17.66 -18.82
CA GLN A 102 -1.18 19.06 -18.65
C GLN A 102 -0.40 19.98 -19.61
N ILE A 103 0.93 19.84 -19.66
CA ILE A 103 1.79 20.62 -20.55
C ILE A 103 1.41 20.41 -22.03
N LEU A 104 1.16 19.16 -22.45
CA LEU A 104 0.73 18.86 -23.82
C LEU A 104 -0.63 19.49 -24.15
N ARG A 105 -1.56 19.51 -23.20
CA ARG A 105 -2.87 20.18 -23.36
C ARG A 105 -2.71 21.69 -23.48
N GLU A 106 -1.84 22.31 -22.68
CA GLU A 106 -1.55 23.75 -22.73
C GLU A 106 -0.91 24.15 -24.06
N LYS A 107 0.15 23.45 -24.48
CA LYS A 107 0.79 23.66 -25.79
C LYS A 107 -0.19 23.48 -26.94
N ARG A 108 -1.11 22.50 -26.85
CA ARG A 108 -2.17 22.32 -27.86
C ARG A 108 -3.12 23.51 -27.90
N LYS A 109 -3.54 24.03 -26.73
CA LYS A 109 -4.39 25.24 -26.65
C LYS A 109 -3.69 26.45 -27.23
N GLU A 110 -2.40 26.65 -26.95
CA GLU A 110 -1.60 27.74 -27.50
C GLU A 110 -1.49 27.66 -29.02
N ARG A 111 -1.20 26.47 -29.58
CA ARG A 111 -1.15 26.26 -31.04
C ARG A 111 -2.50 26.56 -31.71
N ILE A 112 -3.62 26.13 -31.12
CA ILE A 112 -4.95 26.42 -31.65
C ILE A 112 -5.22 27.93 -31.59
N LYS A 113 -4.90 28.61 -30.49
CA LYS A 113 -5.02 30.07 -30.39
C LYS A 113 -4.20 30.78 -31.47
N GLN A 114 -2.93 30.40 -31.64
CA GLN A 114 -2.07 30.96 -32.68
C GLN A 114 -2.63 30.71 -34.09
N ALA A 115 -3.15 29.52 -34.39
CA ALA A 115 -3.77 29.22 -35.68
C ALA A 115 -5.05 30.04 -35.93
N VAL A 116 -5.88 30.23 -34.89
CA VAL A 116 -7.08 31.08 -34.95
C VAL A 116 -6.70 32.54 -35.18
N GLU A 117 -5.73 33.07 -34.45
CA GLU A 117 -5.25 34.46 -34.63
C GLU A 117 -4.63 34.66 -36.03
N LYS A 118 -3.82 33.72 -36.52
CA LYS A 118 -3.30 33.76 -37.91
C LYS A 118 -4.43 33.76 -38.94
N ARG A 119 -5.46 32.91 -38.77
CA ARG A 119 -6.64 32.89 -39.66
C ARG A 119 -7.43 34.18 -39.63
N LYS A 120 -7.64 34.78 -38.45
CA LYS A 120 -8.28 36.09 -38.31
C LYS A 120 -7.47 37.21 -38.97
N ALA A 121 -6.15 37.19 -38.81
CA ALA A 121 -5.26 38.16 -39.44
C ALA A 121 -5.31 38.05 -40.97
N ALA A 122 -5.23 36.84 -41.53
CA ALA A 122 -5.38 36.59 -42.96
C ALA A 122 -6.75 37.06 -43.49
N ALA A 123 -7.84 36.75 -42.80
CA ALA A 123 -9.18 37.21 -43.18
C ALA A 123 -9.35 38.75 -43.09
N LYS A 124 -8.60 39.42 -42.20
CA LYS A 124 -8.61 40.89 -42.07
C LYS A 124 -7.81 41.56 -43.19
N GLU A 125 -6.68 40.97 -43.58
CA GLU A 125 -5.89 41.35 -44.76
C GLU A 125 -6.72 41.21 -46.04
N GLU A 126 -7.37 40.06 -46.26
CA GLU A 126 -8.23 39.81 -47.42
C GLU A 126 -9.40 40.82 -47.51
N LYS A 127 -10.05 41.13 -46.38
CA LYS A 127 -11.11 42.15 -46.34
C LYS A 127 -10.60 43.57 -46.61
N LYS A 128 -9.38 43.90 -46.15
CA LYS A 128 -8.75 45.20 -46.46
C LYS A 128 -8.38 45.31 -47.93
N ALA A 129 -7.84 44.25 -48.53
CA ALA A 129 -7.52 44.19 -49.95
C ALA A 129 -8.79 44.34 -50.81
N ALA A 130 -9.87 43.62 -50.47
CA ALA A 130 -11.16 43.76 -51.16
C ALA A 130 -11.78 45.16 -51.03
N ALA A 131 -11.63 45.82 -49.88
CA ALA A 131 -12.11 47.18 -49.68
C ALA A 131 -11.26 48.25 -50.42
N ALA A 132 -9.97 48.01 -50.61
CA ALA A 132 -9.08 48.87 -51.39
C ALA A 132 -9.37 48.73 -52.91
N ASP A 133 -9.58 47.51 -53.40
CA ASP A 133 -9.94 47.25 -54.80
C ASP A 133 -11.28 47.93 -55.17
N ALA A 134 -12.29 47.81 -54.29
CA ALA A 134 -13.59 48.47 -54.46
C ALA A 134 -13.53 50.02 -54.44
N LYS A 135 -12.51 50.61 -53.79
CA LYS A 135 -12.27 52.06 -53.82
C LYS A 135 -11.52 52.54 -55.07
N SER A 136 -10.75 51.67 -55.72
CA SER A 136 -10.01 52.02 -56.95
C SER A 136 -10.86 51.98 -58.23
N LYS A 137 -12.01 51.31 -58.18
CA LYS A 137 -12.97 51.16 -59.29
C LYS A 137 -14.09 52.22 -59.29
N LYS A 138 -13.95 53.28 -58.50
CA LYS A 138 -14.90 54.39 -58.38
C LYS A 138 -14.18 55.70 -58.64
#